data_AF-A0A4Q5VIK8-F1
#
_entry.id   AF-A0A4Q5VIK8-F1
#
_cell.length_a   1.000
_cell.length_b   1.000
_cell.length_c   1.000
_cell.angle_alpha   90.00
_cell.angle_beta   90.00
_cell.angle_gamma   90.00
#
_symmetry.space_group_name_H-M   'P 1'
#
loop_
_entity.id
_entity.type
_entity.pdbx_description
1 polymer ?
#
loop_
_entity_poly.entity_id
_entity_poly.type
_entity_poly.pdbx_seq_one_letter_code
_entity_poly.pdbx_strand_id
1 'polypeptide(L)'
;MKAWMMILASLSLTTFANAADLTGTWRTIDDKTGVVRAHIKMTKQADGGYIGTLVEDFPAAGETPLVTCNKCPAPYTNKPIIGLQILKGFREDPNHPNNFIDGKVLDPRSGHIYSGKAKLSSDGRKFRLRGYVGISVLGRSQTWLRQE
;
A
#
# COMPACT_ATOMS: atom_id res chain seq x y z
N MET A 1 35.54 54.54 17.17
CA MET A 1 34.43 53.85 16.47
C MET A 1 35.04 52.75 15.60
N LYS A 2 35.01 51.49 16.03
CA LYS A 2 35.50 50.34 15.24
C LYS A 2 34.38 49.31 15.24
N ALA A 3 33.75 49.16 14.08
CA ALA A 3 32.59 48.31 13.87
C ALA A 3 32.95 46.83 14.05
N TRP A 4 32.18 46.12 14.87
CA TRP A 4 32.23 44.67 14.95
C TRP A 4 31.46 44.08 13.76
N MET A 5 32.18 43.37 12.89
CA MET A 5 31.60 42.64 11.77
C MET A 5 31.12 41.28 12.29
N MET A 6 29.81 41.15 12.54
CA MET A 6 29.21 39.85 12.87
C MET A 6 29.11 39.01 11.60
N ILE A 7 29.89 37.92 11.53
CA ILE A 7 29.78 36.89 10.51
C ILE A 7 28.60 36.00 10.90
N LEU A 8 27.47 36.14 10.21
CA LEU A 8 26.30 35.28 10.37
C LEU A 8 26.52 34.00 9.55
N ALA A 9 27.00 32.93 10.21
CA ALA A 9 27.13 31.62 9.60
C ALA A 9 25.74 31.01 9.36
N SER A 10 25.27 31.02 8.11
CA SER A 10 24.02 30.38 7.72
C SER A 10 24.19 28.85 7.73
N LEU A 11 23.70 28.19 8.77
CA LEU A 11 23.65 26.73 8.86
C LEU A 11 22.48 26.23 8.00
N SER A 12 22.75 25.82 6.77
CA SER A 12 21.76 25.21 5.88
C SER A 12 21.33 23.85 6.44
N LEU A 13 20.19 23.78 7.12
CA LEU A 13 19.54 22.52 7.48
C LEU A 13 19.02 21.84 6.21
N THR A 14 19.79 20.92 5.66
CA THR A 14 19.29 20.01 4.62
C THR A 14 18.32 19.03 5.27
N THR A 15 17.01 19.32 5.17
CA THR A 15 15.98 18.33 5.49
C THR A 15 16.02 17.25 4.42
N PHE A 16 16.51 16.05 4.77
CA PHE A 16 16.32 14.87 3.94
C PHE A 16 14.82 14.55 3.90
N ALA A 17 14.13 14.99 2.86
CA ALA A 17 12.79 14.51 2.56
C ALA A 17 12.93 13.03 2.18
N ASN A 18 12.55 12.13 3.08
CA ASN A 18 12.42 10.73 2.74
C ASN A 18 11.34 10.62 1.65
N ALA A 19 11.73 10.24 0.44
CA ALA A 19 10.79 9.99 -0.63
C ALA A 19 9.82 8.88 -0.20
N ALA A 20 8.53 9.04 -0.48
CA ALA A 20 7.53 8.07 -0.09
C ALA A 20 7.79 6.73 -0.82
N ASP A 21 8.07 5.68 -0.06
CA ASP A 21 8.32 4.35 -0.61
C ASP A 21 7.42 3.29 0.02
N LEU A 22 6.70 2.58 -0.84
CA LEU A 22 5.85 1.47 -0.44
C LEU A 22 6.59 0.13 -0.42
N THR A 23 7.83 0.02 -0.93
CA THR A 23 8.56 -1.26 -0.93
C THR A 23 8.70 -1.84 0.48
N GLY A 24 8.65 -3.16 0.59
CA GLY A 24 8.67 -3.86 1.89
C GLY A 24 7.51 -4.84 2.05
N THR A 25 7.32 -5.37 3.25
CA THR A 25 6.21 -6.28 3.54
C THR A 25 5.17 -5.56 4.40
N TRP A 26 3.89 -5.77 4.09
CA TRP A 26 2.77 -5.08 4.72
C TRP A 26 1.75 -6.09 5.27
N ARG A 27 1.34 -5.87 6.51
CA ARG A 27 0.29 -6.61 7.20
C ARG A 27 -1.05 -5.94 6.92
N THR A 28 -1.98 -6.65 6.29
CA THR A 28 -3.34 -6.14 6.08
C THR A 28 -4.16 -6.39 7.35
N ILE A 29 -4.88 -5.37 7.81
CA ILE A 29 -5.70 -5.44 9.01
C ILE A 29 -7.17 -5.43 8.61
N ASP A 30 -7.95 -6.34 9.20
CA ASP A 30 -9.40 -6.22 9.15
C ASP A 30 -9.84 -5.05 10.04
N ASP A 31 -10.34 -3.97 9.45
CA ASP A 31 -10.71 -2.77 10.19
C ASP A 31 -11.88 -3.00 11.19
N LYS A 32 -12.62 -4.12 11.10
CA LYS A 32 -13.70 -4.46 12.05
C LYS A 32 -13.20 -5.27 13.24
N THR A 33 -12.31 -6.23 13.01
CA THR A 33 -11.86 -7.17 14.05
C THR A 33 -10.45 -6.88 14.57
N GLY A 34 -9.67 -6.06 13.88
CA GLY A 34 -8.29 -5.73 14.23
C GLY A 34 -7.29 -6.85 13.95
N VAL A 35 -7.73 -7.98 13.40
CA VAL A 35 -6.85 -9.13 13.11
C VAL A 35 -6.09 -8.95 11.81
N VAL A 36 -4.90 -9.52 11.74
CA VAL A 36 -4.14 -9.61 10.49
C VAL A 36 -4.84 -10.56 9.54
N ARG A 37 -4.92 -10.21 8.26
CA ARG A 37 -5.55 -11.02 7.21
C ARG A 37 -4.58 -11.53 6.17
N ALA A 38 -3.49 -10.80 5.92
CA ALA A 38 -2.47 -11.20 4.96
C ALA A 38 -1.16 -10.44 5.16
N HIS A 39 -0.07 -11.01 4.64
CA HIS A 39 1.18 -10.30 4.37
C HIS A 39 1.35 -10.09 2.88
N ILE A 40 1.60 -8.84 2.48
CA ILE A 40 1.77 -8.42 1.09
C ILE A 40 3.18 -7.88 0.89
N LYS A 41 3.96 -8.51 0.02
CA LYS A 41 5.27 -8.01 -0.39
C LYS A 41 5.11 -7.01 -1.52
N MET A 42 5.47 -5.76 -1.24
CA MET A 42 5.44 -4.66 -2.19
C MET A 42 6.81 -4.48 -2.86
N THR A 43 6.79 -4.33 -4.17
CA THR A 43 7.97 -4.09 -5.00
C THR A 43 7.71 -2.91 -5.93
N LYS A 44 8.73 -2.08 -6.15
CA LYS A 44 8.68 -0.96 -7.08
C LYS A 44 9.14 -1.42 -8.45
N GLN A 45 8.40 -1.05 -9.48
CA GLN A 45 8.69 -1.34 -10.87
C GLN A 45 9.58 -0.23 -11.46
N ALA A 46 10.26 -0.54 -12.57
CA ALA A 46 11.14 0.40 -13.26
C ALA A 46 10.41 1.67 -13.75
N ASP A 47 9.11 1.56 -14.04
CA ASP A 47 8.27 2.68 -14.43
C ASP A 47 7.78 3.52 -13.24
N GLY A 48 8.16 3.17 -12.00
CA GLY A 48 7.75 3.84 -10.76
C GLY A 48 6.43 3.34 -10.16
N GLY A 49 5.74 2.39 -10.81
CA GLY A 49 4.55 1.74 -10.28
C GLY A 49 4.89 0.74 -9.18
N TYR A 50 3.90 0.35 -8.37
CA TYR A 50 4.06 -0.68 -7.34
C TYR A 50 3.25 -1.95 -7.65
N ILE A 51 3.87 -3.10 -7.38
CA ILE A 51 3.23 -4.42 -7.36
C ILE A 51 3.24 -4.95 -5.92
N GLY A 52 2.08 -5.37 -5.44
CA GLY A 52 1.93 -6.10 -4.17
C GLY A 52 1.59 -7.56 -4.42
N THR A 53 2.42 -8.46 -3.89
CA THR A 53 2.27 -9.91 -3.98
C THR A 53 1.82 -10.48 -2.65
N LEU A 54 0.76 -11.29 -2.64
CA LEU A 54 0.31 -12.01 -1.44
C LEU A 54 1.33 -13.09 -1.08
N VAL A 55 1.99 -12.96 0.08
CA VAL A 55 3.03 -13.91 0.52
C VAL A 55 2.57 -14.78 1.68
N GLU A 56 1.56 -14.35 2.43
CA GLU A 56 0.98 -15.12 3.53
C GLU A 56 -0.50 -14.74 3.71
N ASP A 57 -1.36 -15.72 3.96
CA ASP A 57 -2.79 -15.54 4.22
C ASP A 57 -3.12 -15.99 5.65
N PHE A 58 -3.93 -15.19 6.34
CA PHE A 58 -4.40 -15.47 7.70
C PHE A 58 -5.93 -15.52 7.70
N PRO A 59 -6.53 -16.71 7.47
CA PRO A 59 -7.97 -16.91 7.57
C PRO A 59 -8.51 -16.49 8.95
N ALA A 60 -9.72 -15.95 8.98
CA ALA A 60 -10.36 -15.59 10.24
C ALA A 60 -10.76 -16.87 10.99
N ALA A 61 -10.98 -16.78 12.29
CA ALA A 61 -11.46 -17.92 13.07
C ALA A 61 -12.77 -18.46 12.46
N GLY A 62 -12.79 -19.76 12.13
CA GLY A 62 -13.92 -20.43 11.49
C GLY A 62 -14.05 -20.21 9.97
N GLU A 63 -13.12 -19.48 9.34
CA GLU A 63 -13.07 -19.32 7.89
C GLU A 63 -12.30 -20.49 7.25
N THR A 64 -12.88 -21.09 6.20
CA THR A 64 -12.17 -22.07 5.39
C THR A 64 -10.97 -21.40 4.70
N PRO A 65 -9.74 -21.93 4.86
CA PRO A 65 -8.57 -21.40 4.16
C PRO A 65 -8.77 -21.40 2.65
N LEU A 66 -8.51 -20.26 2.02
CA LEU A 66 -8.55 -20.15 0.57
C LEU A 66 -7.17 -20.55 0.03
N VAL A 67 -7.10 -21.58 -0.79
CA VAL A 67 -5.82 -22.03 -1.39
C VAL A 67 -5.68 -21.51 -2.82
N THR A 68 -6.80 -21.43 -3.54
CA THR A 68 -6.85 -21.12 -4.97
C THR A 68 -7.88 -20.03 -5.23
N CYS A 69 -7.57 -19.06 -6.09
CA CYS A 69 -8.54 -18.04 -6.47
C CYS A 69 -9.52 -18.51 -7.55
N ASN A 70 -10.51 -19.31 -7.12
CA ASN A 70 -11.50 -19.90 -8.03
C ASN A 70 -12.48 -18.87 -8.62
N LYS A 71 -12.71 -17.75 -7.92
CA LYS A 71 -13.60 -16.67 -8.36
C LYS A 71 -12.90 -15.57 -9.14
N CYS A 72 -11.56 -15.61 -9.21
CA CYS A 72 -10.82 -14.55 -9.86
C CYS A 72 -11.02 -14.57 -11.39
N PRO A 73 -11.08 -13.39 -12.04
CA PRO A 73 -11.02 -13.29 -13.49
C PRO A 73 -9.63 -13.66 -14.01
N ALA A 74 -9.56 -13.92 -15.31
CA ALA A 74 -8.27 -14.07 -15.99
C ALA A 74 -7.40 -12.81 -15.78
N PRO A 75 -6.08 -12.95 -15.62
CA PRO A 75 -5.28 -14.19 -15.70
C PRO A 75 -5.13 -14.95 -14.37
N TYR A 76 -5.86 -14.56 -13.32
CA TYR A 76 -5.69 -15.09 -11.96
C TYR A 76 -6.59 -16.30 -11.65
N THR A 77 -7.48 -16.68 -12.58
CA THR A 77 -8.40 -17.81 -12.43
C THR A 77 -7.66 -19.09 -12.08
N ASN A 78 -8.12 -19.77 -11.04
CA ASN A 78 -7.60 -21.05 -10.55
C ASN A 78 -6.10 -21.05 -10.20
N LYS A 79 -5.50 -19.87 -9.97
CA LYS A 79 -4.12 -19.75 -9.50
C LYS A 79 -4.06 -19.89 -7.97
N PRO A 80 -3.00 -20.48 -7.40
CA PRO A 80 -2.75 -20.44 -5.95
C PRO A 80 -2.77 -19.01 -5.45
N ILE A 81 -3.36 -18.73 -4.29
CA ILE A 81 -3.46 -17.35 -3.80
C ILE A 81 -2.10 -16.80 -3.35
N ILE A 82 -1.26 -17.64 -2.77
CA ILE A 82 0.11 -17.28 -2.42
C ILE A 82 0.91 -17.11 -3.71
N GLY A 83 1.56 -15.96 -3.85
CA GLY A 83 2.25 -15.52 -5.05
C GLY A 83 1.40 -14.68 -6.00
N LEU A 84 0.11 -14.47 -5.74
CA LEU A 84 -0.70 -13.58 -6.58
C LEU A 84 -0.29 -12.13 -6.43
N GLN A 85 -0.13 -11.46 -7.57
CA GLN A 85 -0.03 -10.01 -7.65
C GLN A 85 -1.42 -9.40 -7.46
N ILE A 86 -1.79 -9.19 -6.19
CA ILE A 86 -3.11 -8.67 -5.83
C ILE A 86 -3.19 -7.15 -5.88
N LEU A 87 -2.06 -6.45 -5.93
CA LEU A 87 -2.02 -5.00 -6.02
C LEU A 87 -1.11 -4.61 -7.18
N LYS A 88 -1.57 -3.68 -8.03
CA LYS A 88 -0.77 -3.16 -9.14
C LYS A 88 -1.13 -1.71 -9.48
N GLY A 89 -0.22 -1.02 -10.15
CA GLY A 89 -0.49 0.28 -10.78
C GLY A 89 -0.51 1.48 -9.84
N PHE A 90 -0.33 1.27 -8.52
CA PHE A 90 -0.19 2.39 -7.59
C PHE A 90 1.03 3.23 -7.95
N ARG A 91 0.87 4.54 -7.98
CA ARG A 91 1.93 5.54 -8.21
C ARG A 91 1.73 6.70 -7.24
N GLU A 92 2.81 7.34 -6.83
CA GLU A 92 2.70 8.54 -6.01
C GLU A 92 2.03 9.67 -6.81
N ASP A 93 1.10 10.38 -6.17
CA ASP A 93 0.46 11.55 -6.75
C ASP A 93 1.48 12.70 -6.80
N PRO A 94 1.80 13.23 -8.00
CA PRO A 94 2.82 14.26 -8.15
C PRO A 94 2.48 15.57 -7.41
N ASN A 95 1.20 15.80 -7.09
CA ASN A 95 0.74 17.00 -6.40
C ASN A 95 0.53 16.79 -4.90
N HIS A 96 0.51 15.54 -4.43
CA HIS A 96 0.16 15.21 -3.05
C HIS A 96 1.12 14.15 -2.48
N PRO A 97 2.26 14.59 -1.89
CA PRO A 97 3.24 13.68 -1.31
C PRO A 97 2.60 12.65 -0.36
N ASN A 98 3.10 11.42 -0.38
CA ASN A 98 2.58 10.27 0.36
C ASN A 98 1.18 9.79 -0.05
N ASN A 99 0.54 10.37 -1.07
CA ASN A 99 -0.71 9.86 -1.62
C ASN A 99 -0.40 9.04 -2.87
N PHE A 100 -1.10 7.93 -3.04
CA PHE A 100 -0.92 7.03 -4.17
C PHE A 100 -2.24 6.81 -4.90
N ILE A 101 -2.19 6.85 -6.22
CA ILE A 101 -3.35 6.82 -7.12
C ILE A 101 -3.22 5.72 -8.18
N ASP A 102 -4.26 5.58 -9.00
CA ASP A 102 -4.36 4.66 -10.15
C ASP A 102 -4.26 3.16 -9.85
N GLY A 103 -4.21 2.82 -8.57
CA GLY A 103 -4.10 1.46 -8.09
C GLY A 103 -5.26 0.57 -8.51
N LYS A 104 -4.96 -0.71 -8.68
CA LYS A 104 -5.93 -1.80 -8.77
C LYS A 104 -5.64 -2.83 -7.70
N VAL A 105 -6.68 -3.31 -7.03
CA VAL A 105 -6.59 -4.31 -5.97
C VAL A 105 -7.55 -5.45 -6.26
N LEU A 106 -7.01 -6.65 -6.41
CA LEU A 106 -7.73 -7.90 -6.48
C LEU A 106 -7.99 -8.41 -5.06
N ASP A 107 -9.23 -8.72 -4.74
CA ASP A 107 -9.57 -9.51 -3.56
C ASP A 107 -9.73 -10.99 -3.96
N PRO A 108 -8.82 -11.89 -3.57
CA PRO A 108 -8.91 -13.30 -3.93
C PRO A 108 -10.17 -14.01 -3.40
N ARG A 109 -10.77 -13.52 -2.30
CA ARG A 109 -11.93 -14.16 -1.66
C ARG A 109 -13.22 -13.88 -2.44
N SER A 110 -13.39 -12.65 -2.94
CA SER A 110 -14.54 -12.27 -3.77
C SER A 110 -14.30 -12.43 -5.26
N GLY A 111 -13.04 -12.40 -5.71
CA GLY A 111 -12.66 -12.39 -7.13
C GLY A 111 -12.77 -11.01 -7.78
N HIS A 112 -13.17 -9.98 -7.03
CA HIS A 112 -13.36 -8.64 -7.58
C HIS A 112 -12.05 -7.84 -7.66
N ILE A 113 -11.95 -7.01 -8.69
CA ILE A 113 -10.88 -6.04 -8.87
C ILE A 113 -11.44 -4.65 -8.62
N TYR A 114 -10.87 -3.95 -7.64
CA TYR A 114 -11.26 -2.62 -7.22
C TYR A 114 -10.27 -1.57 -7.73
N SER A 115 -10.77 -0.37 -8.02
CA SER A 115 -9.91 0.80 -8.10
C SER A 115 -9.43 1.18 -6.70
N GLY A 116 -8.19 1.62 -6.60
CA GLY A 116 -7.50 1.85 -5.35
C GLY A 116 -6.81 3.21 -5.31
N LYS A 117 -6.97 3.91 -4.19
CA LYS A 117 -6.08 5.01 -3.80
C LYS A 117 -5.61 4.79 -2.38
N ALA A 118 -4.47 5.35 -2.02
CA ALA A 118 -3.92 5.15 -0.70
C ALA A 118 -3.16 6.36 -0.17
N LYS A 119 -2.93 6.37 1.14
CA LYS A 119 -2.13 7.37 1.82
C LYS A 119 -1.16 6.70 2.78
N LEU A 120 0.12 6.99 2.62
CA LEU A 120 1.19 6.59 3.51
C LEU A 120 1.29 7.60 4.67
N SER A 121 1.50 7.12 5.89
CA SER A 121 1.81 7.98 7.03
C SER A 121 3.19 8.61 6.88
N SER A 122 3.39 9.77 7.52
CA SER A 122 4.66 10.49 7.47
C SER A 122 5.86 9.69 8.02
N ASP A 123 5.61 8.75 8.93
CA ASP A 123 6.63 7.84 9.45
C ASP A 123 6.83 6.59 8.58
N GLY A 124 6.10 6.46 7.47
CA GLY A 124 6.20 5.35 6.53
C GLY A 124 5.66 4.01 7.06
N ARG A 125 5.10 3.95 8.27
CA ARG A 125 4.71 2.68 8.93
C ARG A 125 3.27 2.25 8.69
N LYS A 126 2.40 3.17 8.26
CA LYS A 126 0.97 2.90 8.04
C LYS A 126 0.55 3.32 6.64
N PHE A 127 -0.13 2.42 5.95
CA PHE A 127 -0.68 2.64 4.62
C PHE A 127 -2.20 2.46 4.70
N ARG A 128 -2.97 3.51 4.44
CA ARG A 128 -4.43 3.44 4.39
C ARG A 128 -4.88 3.29 2.95
N LEU A 129 -5.35 2.10 2.61
CA LEU A 129 -5.89 1.75 1.31
C LEU A 129 -7.39 2.05 1.25
N ARG A 130 -7.88 2.59 0.13
CA ARG A 130 -9.31 2.67 -0.18
C ARG A 130 -9.59 2.00 -1.52
N GLY A 131 -10.31 0.89 -1.48
CA GLY A 131 -10.82 0.16 -2.65
C GLY A 131 -12.26 0.56 -2.96
N TYR A 132 -12.60 0.76 -4.23
CA TYR A 132 -13.93 1.19 -4.66
C TYR A 132 -14.30 0.71 -6.08
N VAL A 133 -15.60 0.73 -6.39
CA VAL A 133 -16.15 0.45 -7.72
C VAL A 133 -16.72 1.75 -8.29
N GLY A 134 -16.24 2.17 -9.47
CA GLY A 134 -16.65 3.46 -10.06
C GLY A 134 -16.11 4.66 -9.28
N ILE A 135 -16.93 5.25 -8.41
CA ILE A 135 -16.58 6.44 -7.62
C ILE A 135 -16.06 6.08 -6.22
N SER A 136 -15.07 6.83 -5.71
CA SER A 136 -14.38 6.47 -4.46
C SER A 136 -15.25 6.53 -3.20
N VAL A 137 -16.36 7.27 -3.21
CA VAL A 137 -17.30 7.35 -2.09
C VAL A 137 -17.95 5.99 -1.81
N LEU A 138 -18.21 5.19 -2.85
CA LEU A 138 -18.80 3.85 -2.76
C LEU A 138 -17.69 2.78 -2.67
N GLY A 139 -17.00 2.76 -1.55
CA GLY A 139 -15.85 1.86 -1.33
C GLY A 139 -15.62 1.51 0.13
N ARG A 140 -14.58 0.71 0.36
CA ARG A 140 -14.11 0.33 1.70
C ARG A 140 -12.67 0.78 1.89
N SER A 141 -12.34 1.12 3.12
CA SER A 141 -10.95 1.36 3.52
C SER A 141 -10.40 0.13 4.23
N GLN A 142 -9.08 0.00 4.19
CA GLN A 142 -8.32 -0.95 5.00
C GLN A 142 -7.06 -0.26 5.50
N THR A 143 -6.67 -0.58 6.72
CA THR A 143 -5.39 -0.20 7.30
C THR A 143 -4.37 -1.31 7.07
N TRP A 144 -3.21 -0.95 6.53
CA TRP A 144 -2.06 -1.85 6.44
C TRP A 144 -0.91 -1.29 7.28
N LEU A 145 -0.21 -2.18 7.96
CA LEU A 145 0.93 -1.85 8.82
C LEU A 145 2.19 -2.45 8.22
N ARG A 146 3.27 -1.67 8.18
CA ARG A 146 4.57 -2.18 7.72
C ARG A 146 5.01 -3.29 8.68
N GLN A 147 5.48 -4.38 8.11
CA GLN A 147 6.15 -5.44 8.86
C GLN A 147 7.60 -5.00 9.07
N GLU A 148 7.98 -4.83 10.34
CA GLU A 148 9.37 -4.57 10.76
C GLU A 148 10.24 -5.82 10.58
#